data_AF-A0A6C1PFI3-F1
#
_entry.id   AF-A0A6C1PFI3-F1
#
_cell.length_a   1.000
_cell.length_b   1.000
_cell.length_c   1.000
_cell.angle_alpha   90.00
_cell.angle_beta   90.00
_cell.angle_gamma   90.00
#
_symmetry.space_group_name_H-M   'P 1'
#
loop_
_entity.id
_entity.type
_entity.pdbx_description
1 polymer ?
#
loop_
_entity_poly.entity_id
_entity_poly.type
_entity_poly.pdbx_seq_one_letter_code
_entity_poly.pdbx_strand_id
1 'polypeptide(L)'
;MKVSLALPLLVGAVVYLTGSMAFGAYSGEQYAAVEAHVAKLRDNVEELERLQSALLEEAEMYRRSPDALVLAARSLGYVEEGDRVIRVSGTQRPPQTRSPGRIVRRTDSSSDPRPYLRAAALIAMLATIAFELSRGSANDQKTLRASK
;
A
#
# COMPACT_ATOMS: atom_id res chain seq x y z
N MET A 1 20.39 -7.80 50.20
CA MET A 1 19.54 -7.25 49.13
C MET A 1 18.95 -8.40 48.33
N LYS A 2 17.66 -8.71 48.48
CA LYS A 2 16.96 -9.63 47.58
C LYS A 2 16.57 -8.84 46.35
N VAL A 3 17.41 -8.84 45.31
CA VAL A 3 17.01 -8.30 44.02
C VAL A 3 15.86 -9.18 43.54
N SER A 4 14.65 -8.64 43.54
CA SER A 4 13.48 -9.36 43.08
C SER A 4 13.67 -9.69 41.61
N LEU A 5 13.61 -10.97 41.24
CA LEU A 5 13.74 -11.45 39.86
C LEU A 5 12.79 -10.74 38.88
N ALA A 6 11.73 -10.11 39.39
CA ALA A 6 10.78 -9.32 38.62
C ALA A 6 11.41 -8.09 37.93
N LEU A 7 12.42 -7.45 38.55
CA LEU A 7 13.01 -6.23 38.01
C LEU A 7 13.81 -6.47 36.71
N PRO A 8 14.77 -7.42 36.63
CA PRO A 8 15.47 -7.69 35.38
C PRO A 8 14.55 -8.25 34.29
N LEU A 9 13.50 -9.00 34.68
CA LEU A 9 12.49 -9.49 33.75
C LEU A 9 11.70 -8.33 33.11
N LEU A 10 11.30 -7.35 33.92
CA LEU A 10 10.62 -6.13 33.46
C LEU A 10 11.52 -5.30 32.53
N VAL A 11 12.78 -5.09 32.90
CA VAL A 11 13.75 -4.35 32.07
C VAL A 11 13.98 -5.06 30.74
N GLY A 12 14.17 -6.39 30.74
CA GLY A 12 14.32 -7.18 29.52
C GLY A 12 13.11 -7.08 28.60
N ALA A 13 11.90 -7.12 29.16
CA ALA A 13 10.66 -6.97 28.41
C ALA A 13 10.51 -5.56 27.81
N VAL A 14 10.86 -4.49 28.55
CA VAL A 14 10.85 -3.11 28.03
C VAL A 14 11.85 -2.97 26.88
N VAL A 15 13.07 -3.49 27.01
CA VAL A 15 14.07 -3.44 25.93
C VAL A 15 13.60 -4.21 24.70
N TYR A 16 13.01 -5.40 24.89
CA TYR A 16 12.43 -6.19 23.80
C TYR A 16 11.29 -5.45 23.08
N LEU A 17 10.34 -4.87 23.82
CA LEU A 17 9.22 -4.10 23.26
C LEU A 17 9.70 -2.85 22.51
N THR A 18 10.65 -2.10 23.09
CA THR A 18 11.23 -0.91 22.48
C THR A 18 11.98 -1.26 21.19
N GLY A 19 12.79 -2.33 21.23
CA GLY A 19 13.46 -2.86 20.04
C GLY A 19 12.46 -3.31 18.97
N SER A 20 11.40 -4.02 19.36
CA SER A 20 10.36 -4.47 18.43
C SER A 20 9.54 -3.33 17.79
N MET A 21 9.50 -2.15 18.43
CA MET A 21 8.92 -0.93 17.85
C MET A 21 9.92 -0.22 16.93
N ALA A 22 11.17 -0.06 17.34
CA ALA A 22 12.20 0.61 16.56
C ALA A 22 12.54 -0.14 15.27
N PHE A 23 12.63 -1.47 15.35
CA PHE A 23 12.80 -2.36 14.20
C PHE A 23 11.46 -2.85 13.64
N GLY A 24 10.39 -2.12 13.96
CA GLY A 24 8.98 -2.35 13.64
C GLY A 24 8.76 -3.46 12.64
N ALA A 25 8.54 -4.68 13.15
CA ALA A 25 8.27 -5.90 12.39
C ALA A 25 8.51 -5.76 10.88
N TYR A 26 9.78 -5.81 10.46
CA TYR A 26 10.19 -6.23 9.12
C TYR A 26 9.68 -7.67 8.92
N SER A 27 8.37 -7.80 8.86
CA SER A 27 7.67 -9.05 8.74
C SER A 27 7.71 -9.42 7.27
N GLY A 28 7.94 -10.70 6.97
CA GLY A 28 7.94 -11.20 5.60
C GLY A 28 6.68 -10.81 4.82
N GLU A 29 5.57 -10.55 5.51
CA GLU A 29 4.32 -10.04 4.92
C GLU A 29 4.47 -8.68 4.23
N GLN A 30 5.21 -7.73 4.82
CA GLN A 30 5.43 -6.42 4.20
C GLN A 30 6.35 -6.53 2.98
N TYR A 31 7.38 -7.40 3.07
CA TYR A 31 8.22 -7.70 1.92
C TYR A 31 7.45 -8.40 0.80
N ALA A 32 6.62 -9.39 1.13
CA ALA A 32 5.77 -10.07 0.16
C ALA A 32 4.74 -9.13 -0.48
N ALA A 33 4.19 -8.17 0.28
CA ALA A 33 3.31 -7.15 -0.25
C ALA A 33 4.03 -6.21 -1.23
N VAL A 34 5.26 -5.80 -0.90
CA VAL A 34 6.10 -4.98 -1.79
C VAL A 34 6.47 -5.77 -3.05
N GLU A 35 6.87 -7.03 -2.92
CA GLU A 35 7.24 -7.90 -4.03
C GLU A 35 6.04 -8.16 -4.97
N ALA A 36 4.86 -8.42 -4.41
CA ALA A 36 3.63 -8.54 -5.19
C ALA A 36 3.28 -7.23 -5.90
N HIS A 37 3.54 -6.08 -5.27
CA HIS A 37 3.32 -4.78 -5.90
C HIS A 37 4.28 -4.52 -7.06
N VAL A 38 5.56 -4.88 -6.90
CA VAL A 38 6.58 -4.78 -7.94
C VAL A 38 6.24 -5.69 -9.12
N ALA A 39 5.83 -6.95 -8.87
CA ALA A 39 5.40 -7.87 -9.91
C ALA A 39 4.22 -7.30 -10.71
N LYS A 40 3.20 -6.79 -10.01
CA LYS A 40 2.05 -6.15 -10.66
C LYS A 40 2.42 -4.92 -11.48
N LEU A 41 3.36 -4.10 -11.00
CA LEU A 41 3.84 -2.94 -11.76
C LEU A 41 4.55 -3.38 -13.04
N ARG A 42 5.38 -4.42 -12.95
CA ARG A 42 6.08 -4.99 -14.11
C ARG A 42 5.10 -5.51 -15.16
N ASP A 43 4.08 -6.26 -14.74
CA ASP A 43 3.05 -6.77 -15.66
C ASP A 43 2.31 -5.63 -16.37
N ASN A 44 1.96 -4.56 -15.64
CA ASN A 44 1.30 -3.39 -16.23
C ASN A 44 2.20 -2.66 -17.23
N VAL A 45 3.51 -2.57 -16.96
CA VAL A 45 4.47 -1.95 -17.89
C VAL A 45 4.57 -2.77 -19.17
N GLU A 46 4.66 -4.11 -19.06
CA GLU A 46 4.69 -5.00 -20.22
C GLU A 46 3.40 -4.91 -21.06
N GLU A 47 2.24 -4.80 -20.41
CA GLU A 47 0.97 -4.57 -21.10
C GLU A 47 0.96 -3.24 -21.87
N LEU A 48 1.46 -2.17 -21.24
CA LEU A 48 1.55 -0.86 -21.87
C LEU A 48 2.49 -0.84 -23.07
N GLU A 49 3.63 -1.52 -22.99
CA GLU A 49 4.58 -1.66 -24.10
C GLU A 49 3.93 -2.39 -25.29
N ARG A 50 3.20 -3.49 -25.04
CA ARG A 50 2.47 -4.22 -26.09
C ARG A 50 1.40 -3.35 -26.75
N LEU A 51 0.62 -2.61 -25.95
CA LEU A 51 -0.39 -1.69 -26.48
C LEU A 51 0.25 -0.56 -27.29
N GLN A 52 1.38 -0.02 -26.84
CA GLN A 52 2.12 1.00 -27.57
C GLN A 52 2.63 0.47 -28.92
N SER A 53 3.22 -0.72 -28.96
CA SER A 53 3.66 -1.35 -30.21
C SER A 53 2.50 -1.54 -31.18
N ALA A 54 1.37 -2.08 -30.72
CA ALA A 54 0.18 -2.26 -31.55
C ALA A 54 -0.36 -0.93 -32.09
N LEU A 55 -0.39 0.13 -31.28
CA LEU A 55 -0.83 1.46 -31.70
C LEU A 55 0.13 2.10 -32.71
N LEU A 56 1.43 1.90 -32.56
CA LEU A 56 2.42 2.39 -33.52
C LEU A 56 2.31 1.67 -34.87
N GLU A 57 2.08 0.36 -34.87
CA GLU A 57 1.80 -0.41 -36.08
C GLU A 57 0.51 0.06 -36.77
N GLU A 58 -0.54 0.30 -35.98
CA GLU A 58 -1.82 0.80 -36.47
C GLU A 58 -1.66 2.21 -37.08
N ALA A 59 -0.92 3.10 -36.42
CA ALA A 59 -0.62 4.43 -36.91
C ALA A 59 0.23 4.40 -38.21
N GLU A 60 1.22 3.51 -38.29
CA GLU A 60 2.05 3.35 -39.48
C GLU A 60 1.24 2.76 -40.65
N MET A 61 0.29 1.87 -40.40
CA MET A 61 -0.67 1.38 -41.41
C MET A 61 -1.49 2.55 -41.99
N TYR A 62 -2.05 3.40 -41.13
CA TYR A 62 -2.79 4.58 -41.56
C TYR A 62 -1.92 5.58 -42.31
N ARG A 63 -0.64 5.69 -41.97
CA ARG A 63 0.30 6.58 -42.67
C ARG A 63 0.65 6.08 -44.08
N ARG A 64 0.68 4.76 -44.28
CA ARG A 64 1.03 4.13 -45.58
C ARG A 64 -0.15 4.01 -46.53
N SER A 65 -1.38 3.91 -46.02
CA SER A 65 -2.58 3.77 -46.83
C SER A 65 -3.63 4.82 -46.44
N PRO A 66 -3.83 5.88 -47.25
CA PRO A 66 -4.90 6.84 -47.02
C PRO A 66 -6.29 6.19 -47.06
N ASP A 67 -6.47 5.12 -47.86
CA ASP A 67 -7.71 4.34 -47.89
C ASP A 67 -8.00 3.66 -46.53
N ALA A 68 -6.96 3.16 -45.84
CA ALA A 68 -7.11 2.57 -44.51
C ALA A 68 -7.56 3.63 -43.48
N LEU A 69 -7.05 4.85 -43.59
CA LEU A 69 -7.47 5.97 -42.73
C LEU A 69 -8.95 6.33 -42.97
N VAL A 70 -9.39 6.40 -44.23
CA VAL A 70 -10.80 6.65 -44.58
C VAL A 70 -11.71 5.54 -44.05
N LEU A 71 -11.30 4.28 -44.14
CA LEU A 71 -12.05 3.16 -43.60
C LEU A 71 -12.19 3.24 -42.06
N ALA A 72 -11.11 3.58 -41.37
CA ALA A 72 -11.10 3.75 -39.92
C ALA A 72 -11.98 4.94 -39.49
N ALA A 73 -11.90 6.07 -40.20
CA ALA A 73 -12.72 7.24 -39.97
C ALA A 73 -14.22 6.95 -40.15
N ARG A 74 -14.61 6.19 -41.18
CA ARG A 74 -15.99 5.72 -41.38
C ARG A 74 -16.48 4.83 -40.25
N SER A 75 -15.59 4.00 -39.69
CA SER A 75 -15.93 3.16 -38.54
C SER A 75 -16.28 4.01 -37.29
N LEU A 76 -15.60 5.14 -37.12
CA LEU A 76 -15.84 6.15 -36.09
C LEU A 76 -17.05 7.07 -36.39
N GLY A 77 -17.64 6.94 -37.58
CA GLY A 77 -18.80 7.73 -38.00
C GLY A 77 -18.47 9.05 -38.72
N TYR A 78 -17.20 9.28 -39.07
CA TYR A 78 -16.82 10.39 -39.94
C TYR A 78 -17.07 10.02 -41.40
N VAL A 79 -17.67 10.94 -42.15
CA VAL A 79 -17.99 10.79 -43.57
C VAL A 79 -17.71 12.10 -44.29
N GLU A 80 -17.22 12.00 -45.52
CA GLU A 80 -16.97 13.16 -46.37
C GLU A 80 -18.26 13.71 -46.98
N GLU A 81 -18.21 14.97 -47.41
CA GLU A 81 -19.33 15.65 -48.04
C GLU A 81 -19.61 15.04 -49.41
N GLY A 82 -20.75 14.33 -49.55
CA GLY A 82 -21.15 13.61 -50.75
C GLY A 82 -21.21 12.08 -50.61
N ASP A 83 -20.70 11.52 -49.50
CA ASP A 83 -20.80 10.08 -49.21
C ASP A 83 -22.25 9.67 -48.91
N ARG A 84 -22.71 8.56 -49.53
CA ARG A 84 -24.02 7.95 -49.20
C ARG A 84 -23.84 6.89 -48.13
N VAL A 85 -24.37 7.14 -46.94
CA VAL A 85 -24.33 6.20 -45.81
C VAL A 85 -25.53 5.27 -45.85
N ILE A 86 -25.30 3.96 -46.04
CA ILE A 86 -26.34 2.94 -45.94
C ILE A 86 -26.28 2.32 -44.54
N ARG A 87 -27.28 2.62 -43.70
CA ARG A 87 -27.39 2.01 -42.37
C ARG A 87 -28.12 0.67 -42.49
N VAL A 88 -27.36 -0.43 -42.47
CA VAL A 88 -27.93 -1.78 -42.39
C VAL A 88 -28.47 -1.98 -40.98
N SER A 89 -29.79 -2.13 -40.85
CA SER A 89 -30.43 -2.40 -39.56
C SER A 89 -30.29 -3.90 -39.25
N GLY A 90 -29.78 -4.24 -38.05
CA GLY A 90 -29.63 -5.63 -37.59
C GLY A 90 -28.19 -6.13 -37.42
N THR A 91 -27.19 -5.37 -37.85
CA THR A 91 -25.78 -5.67 -37.56
C THR A 91 -25.38 -5.04 -36.22
N GLN A 92 -24.95 -5.87 -35.27
CA GLN A 92 -24.35 -5.38 -34.02
C GLN A 92 -23.03 -4.67 -34.37
N ARG A 93 -22.95 -3.37 -34.08
CA ARG A 93 -21.70 -2.62 -34.20
C ARG A 93 -20.70 -3.23 -33.21
N PRO A 94 -19.48 -3.61 -33.62
CA PRO A 94 -18.47 -4.05 -32.67
C PRO A 94 -18.24 -2.91 -31.66
N PRO A 95 -18.16 -3.21 -30.35
CA PRO A 95 -17.98 -2.19 -29.32
C PRO A 95 -16.63 -1.50 -29.52
N GLN A 96 -16.63 -0.28 -30.07
CA GLN A 96 -15.43 0.54 -30.28
C GLN A 96 -15.04 1.37 -29.04
N THR A 97 -15.51 1.00 -27.85
CA THR A 97 -15.13 1.69 -26.62
C THR A 97 -13.77 1.16 -26.16
N ARG A 98 -12.68 1.60 -26.81
CA ARG A 98 -11.35 1.51 -26.19
C ARG A 98 -11.39 2.40 -24.95
N SER A 99 -11.35 1.77 -23.78
CA SER A 99 -11.29 2.49 -22.50
C SER A 99 -10.06 3.42 -22.51
N PRO A 100 -10.18 4.69 -22.10
CA PRO A 100 -9.06 5.65 -22.04
C PRO A 100 -8.01 5.30 -20.96
N GLY A 101 -8.01 4.07 -20.47
CA GLY A 101 -7.22 3.61 -19.33
C GLY A 101 -8.04 3.61 -18.03
N ARG A 102 -7.58 2.80 -17.07
CA ARG A 102 -8.17 2.70 -15.74
C ARG A 102 -7.44 3.64 -14.78
N ILE A 103 -8.18 4.50 -14.09
CA ILE A 103 -7.63 5.32 -13.00
C ILE A 103 -7.21 4.40 -11.87
N VAL A 104 -5.91 4.24 -11.65
CA VAL A 104 -5.36 3.48 -10.52
C VAL A 104 -5.46 4.36 -9.28
N ARG A 105 -6.47 4.12 -8.44
CA ARG A 105 -6.53 4.75 -7.12
C ARG A 105 -5.52 4.06 -6.20
N ARG A 106 -4.68 4.86 -5.55
CA ARG A 106 -3.82 4.39 -4.46
C ARG A 106 -4.74 3.81 -3.40
N THR A 107 -4.63 2.51 -3.15
CA THR A 107 -5.31 1.91 -2.00
C THR A 107 -4.57 2.41 -0.77
N ASP A 108 -5.27 3.18 0.06
CA ASP A 108 -4.69 3.70 1.29
C ASP A 108 -4.19 2.53 2.13
N SER A 109 -2.95 2.66 2.59
CA SER A 109 -2.29 1.69 3.46
C SER A 109 -3.22 1.40 4.63
N SER A 110 -3.67 0.15 4.77
CA SER A 110 -4.43 -0.29 5.95
C SER A 110 -3.67 0.13 7.21
N SER A 111 -4.31 0.91 8.08
CA SER A 111 -3.71 1.33 9.34
C SER A 111 -3.45 0.09 10.19
N ASP A 112 -2.18 -0.29 10.36
CA ASP A 112 -1.80 -1.41 11.22
C ASP A 112 -1.97 -0.97 12.70
N PRO A 113 -2.84 -1.61 13.50
CA PRO A 113 -3.06 -1.25 14.90
C PRO A 113 -1.96 -1.76 15.84
N ARG A 114 -1.10 -2.70 15.39
CA ARG A 114 -0.03 -3.32 16.19
C ARG A 114 0.92 -2.32 16.87
N PRO A 115 1.40 -1.23 16.22
CA PRO A 115 2.22 -0.21 16.88
C PRO A 115 1.52 0.46 18.08
N TYR A 116 0.21 0.73 17.99
CA TYR A 116 -0.54 1.33 19.10
C TYR A 116 -0.65 0.38 20.29
N LEU A 117 -0.89 -0.92 20.03
CA LEU A 117 -0.91 -1.94 21.08
C LEU A 117 0.46 -2.08 21.77
N ARG A 118 1.55 -2.02 21.01
CA ARG A 118 2.92 -2.04 21.56
C ARG A 118 3.22 -0.80 22.40
N ALA A 119 2.81 0.38 21.95
CA ALA A 119 2.97 1.62 22.71
C ALA A 119 2.18 1.58 24.03
N ALA A 120 0.92 1.13 24.00
CA ALA A 120 0.10 0.97 25.19
C ALA A 120 0.73 0.00 26.21
N ALA A 121 1.26 -1.14 25.73
CA ALA A 121 1.96 -2.10 26.58
C ALA A 121 3.21 -1.49 27.24
N LEU A 122 4.00 -0.72 26.48
CA LEU A 122 5.20 -0.06 26.97
C LEU A 122 4.87 1.00 28.04
N ILE A 123 3.83 1.81 27.82
CA ILE A 123 3.35 2.81 28.79
C ILE A 123 2.89 2.12 30.08
N ALA A 124 2.08 1.06 29.97
CA ALA A 124 1.61 0.31 31.12
C ALA A 124 2.78 -0.26 31.94
N MET A 125 3.81 -0.77 31.26
CA MET A 125 4.99 -1.33 31.91
C MET A 125 5.83 -0.26 32.62
N LEU A 126 6.09 0.88 31.97
CA LEU A 126 6.77 2.00 32.61
C LEU A 126 6.01 2.52 33.84
N ALA A 127 4.68 2.57 33.78
CA ALA A 127 3.84 2.94 34.91
C ALA A 127 4.00 1.96 36.09
N THR A 128 4.05 0.66 35.83
CA THR A 128 4.28 -0.34 36.91
C THR A 128 5.65 -0.20 37.56
N ILE A 129 6.70 0.08 36.77
CA ILE A 129 8.06 0.30 37.28
C ILE A 129 8.12 1.58 38.13
N ALA A 130 7.55 2.69 37.63
CA ALA A 130 7.50 3.95 38.35
C ALA A 130 6.71 3.84 39.67
N PHE A 131 5.63 3.05 39.67
CA PHE A 131 4.84 2.80 40.87
C PHE A 131 5.62 2.04 41.95
N GLU A 132 6.33 0.97 41.57
CA GLU A 132 7.19 0.22 42.51
C GLU A 132 8.36 1.06 43.05
N LEU A 133 8.98 1.89 42.20
CA LEU A 133 10.01 2.84 42.64
C LEU A 133 9.47 3.88 43.65
N SER A 134 8.26 4.40 43.42
CA SER A 134 7.64 5.36 44.34
C SER A 134 7.26 4.73 45.69
N ARG A 135 6.81 3.46 45.69
CA ARG A 135 6.55 2.70 46.92
C ARG A 135 7.82 2.40 47.71
N GLY A 136 8.92 2.05 47.04
CA GLY A 136 10.21 1.82 47.69
C GLY A 136 10.74 3.06 48.41
N SER A 137 10.68 4.23 47.75
CA SER A 137 11.12 5.51 48.32
C SER A 137 10.29 5.95 49.53
N ALA A 138 8.97 5.70 49.53
CA ALA A 138 8.08 6.01 50.65
C ALA A 138 8.33 5.13 51.89
N ASN A 139 8.86 3.92 51.72
CA ASN A 139 9.11 3.00 52.82
C ASN A 139 10.41 3.32 53.58
N ASP A 140 11.44 3.81 52.89
CA ASP A 140 12.72 4.24 53.50
C ASP A 140 12.57 5.53 54.35
N GLN A 141 11.61 6.40 54.04
CA GLN A 141 11.35 7.58 54.89
C GLN A 141 10.65 7.22 56.22
N LYS A 142 9.84 6.15 56.26
CA LYS A 142 9.16 5.73 57.49
C LYS A 142 10.10 5.07 58.48
N THR A 143 11.10 4.33 58.01
CA THR A 143 12.12 3.69 58.88
C THR A 143 13.05 4.74 59.50
N LEU A 144 13.41 5.80 58.77
CA LEU A 144 14.21 6.92 59.29
C LEU A 144 13.47 7.78 60.33
N ARG A 145 12.12 7.86 60.28
CA ARG A 145 11.33 8.57 61.30
C ARG A 145 11.00 7.73 62.55
N ALA A 146 11.05 6.40 62.47
CA ALA A 146 10.81 5.52 63.61
C ALA A 146 12.05 5.31 64.51
N SER A 147 13.22 5.78 64.06
CA SER A 147 14.50 5.66 64.79
C SER A 147 14.93 6.97 65.48
N LYS A 148 14.02 7.94 65.63
CA LYS A 148 14.25 9.22 66.29
C LYS A 148 13.21 9.43 67.39
#